data_AF-A0A417YZY3-F1
#
_entry.id   AF-A0A417YZY3-F1
#
_cell.length_a   1.000
_cell.length_b   1.000
_cell.length_c   1.000
_cell.angle_alpha   90.00
_cell.angle_beta   90.00
_cell.angle_gamma   90.00
#
_symmetry.space_group_name_H-M   'P 1'
#
loop_
_entity.id
_entity.type
_entity.pdbx_description
1 polymer ?
#
loop_
_entity_poly.entity_id
_entity_poly.type
_entity_poly.pdbx_seq_one_letter_code
_entity_poly.pdbx_strand_id
1 'polypeptide(L)' 'MTQCEAIIEALQALGGEATIKEVDEWLDRNYPNRWKGSGTSLADMVPLERGGNISSSVPQHFRVLERVGPGRYKLTYEL' A
#
# COMPACT_ATOMS: atom_id res chain seq x y z
N MET A 1 -6.70 -10.34 8.60
CA MET A 1 -5.72 -9.84 7.62
C MET A 1 -6.40 -9.47 6.32
N THR A 2 -6.50 -8.17 6.11
CA THR A 2 -6.95 -7.45 4.93
C THR A 2 -5.76 -7.20 3.99
N GLN A 3 -6.03 -6.79 2.75
CA GLN A 3 -4.97 -6.42 1.82
C GLN A 3 -4.20 -5.18 2.28
N CYS A 4 -4.86 -4.24 2.99
CA CYS A 4 -4.21 -3.05 3.54
C CYS A 4 -3.19 -3.41 4.62
N GLU A 5 -3.54 -4.31 5.54
CA GLU A 5 -2.60 -4.82 6.55
C GLU A 5 -1.38 -5.49 5.91
N ALA A 6 -1.61 -6.34 4.90
CA ALA A 6 -0.52 -7.03 4.21
C ALA A 6 0.36 -6.08 3.37
N ILE A 7 -0.20 -5.00 2.81
CA ILE A 7 0.57 -3.96 2.12
C ILE A 7 1.49 -3.21 3.09
N ILE A 8 1.00 -2.86 4.29
CA ILE A 8 1.83 -2.22 5.32
C ILE A 8 2.97 -3.15 5.72
N GLU A 9 2.67 -4.42 5.96
CA GLU A 9 3.68 -5.44 6.29
C GLU A 9 4.73 -5.59 5.17
N ALA A 10 4.28 -5.65 3.92
CA ALA A 10 5.17 -5.71 2.76
C ALA A 10 6.10 -4.49 2.68
N LEU A 11 5.55 -3.28 2.80
CA LEU A 11 6.34 -2.05 2.75
C LEU A 11 7.32 -1.97 3.93
N GLN A 12 6.93 -2.39 5.13
CA GLN A 12 7.85 -2.48 6.27
C GLN A 12 9.01 -3.45 5.99
N ALA A 13 8.72 -4.62 5.44
CA ALA A 13 9.73 -5.62 5.09
C ALA A 13 10.65 -5.18 3.94
N LEU A 14 10.16 -4.32 3.04
CA LEU A 14 10.90 -3.79 1.89
C LEU A 14 11.67 -2.48 2.19
N GLY A 15 11.72 -2.04 3.46
CA GLY A 15 12.48 -0.85 3.86
C GLY A 15 11.69 0.47 3.80
N GLY A 16 10.36 0.39 3.79
CA GLY A 16 9.44 1.52 3.89
C GLY A 16 9.06 2.17 2.57
N GLU A 17 9.71 1.83 1.46
CA GLU A 17 9.41 2.33 0.11
C GLU A 17 9.54 1.19 -0.90
N ALA A 18 8.56 1.04 -1.80
CA ALA A 18 8.59 0.03 -2.84
C ALA A 18 7.73 0.40 -4.04
N THR A 19 7.95 -0.28 -5.17
CA THR A 19 7.06 -0.25 -6.32
C THR A 19 5.88 -1.21 -6.14
N ILE A 20 4.78 -0.99 -6.89
CA ILE A 20 3.63 -1.91 -6.93
C ILE A 20 4.10 -3.36 -7.22
N LYS A 21 5.05 -3.51 -8.14
CA LYS A 21 5.58 -4.82 -8.53
C LYS A 21 6.27 -5.52 -7.35
N GLU A 22 7.14 -4.81 -6.63
CA GLU A 22 7.84 -5.38 -5.46
C GLU A 22 6.86 -5.75 -4.34
N VAL A 23 5.83 -4.92 -4.12
CA VAL A 23 4.76 -5.24 -3.17
C VAL A 23 3.97 -6.48 -3.62
N ASP A 24 3.57 -6.58 -4.89
CA ASP A 24 2.86 -7.74 -5.43
C ASP A 24 3.69 -9.03 -5.33
N GLU A 25 4.98 -8.98 -5.68
CA GLU A 25 5.90 -10.11 -5.57
C GLU A 25 6.10 -10.56 -4.12
N TRP A 26 6.17 -9.60 -3.19
CA TRP A 26 6.26 -9.91 -1.76
C TRP A 26 4.96 -10.51 -1.24
N LEU A 27 3.80 -9.97 -1.64
CA LEU A 27 2.48 -10.48 -1.26
C LEU A 27 2.24 -11.89 -1.80
N ASP A 28 2.59 -12.17 -3.06
CA ASP A 28 2.41 -13.50 -3.66
C ASP A 28 3.29 -14.55 -2.97
N ARG A 29 4.51 -14.16 -2.57
CA ARG A 29 5.43 -15.04 -1.83
C ARG A 29 4.93 -15.38 -0.42
N ASN A 30 4.39 -14.41 0.31
CA ASN A 30 4.00 -14.58 1.72
C ASN A 30 2.53 -14.99 1.90
N TYR A 31 1.68 -14.61 0.93
CA TYR A 31 0.23 -14.83 0.94
C TYR A 31 -0.25 -15.34 -0.45
N PRO A 32 0.19 -16.53 -0.89
CA PRO A 32 -0.07 -17.02 -2.23
C PRO A 32 -1.57 -17.15 -2.54
N ASN A 33 -1.95 -16.84 -3.79
CA ASN A 33 -3.33 -16.92 -4.32
C ASN A 33 -4.38 -16.08 -3.58
N ARG A 34 -3.98 -15.06 -2.83
CA ARG A 34 -4.92 -14.27 -2.00
C ARG A 34 -5.46 -13.03 -2.69
N TRP A 35 -4.63 -12.33 -3.46
CA TRP A 35 -5.00 -11.09 -4.15
C TRP A 35 -4.43 -11.04 -5.57
N LYS A 36 -5.19 -10.44 -6.51
CA LYS A 36 -4.79 -10.33 -7.92
C LYS A 36 -3.74 -9.24 -8.18
N GLY A 37 -3.63 -8.26 -7.29
CA GLY A 37 -2.69 -7.15 -7.35
C GLY A 37 -3.04 -6.06 -6.33
N SER A 38 -2.06 -5.24 -5.99
CA SER A 38 -2.14 -4.24 -4.91
C SER A 38 -2.27 -2.80 -5.40
N GLY A 39 -2.15 -2.54 -6.71
CA GLY A 39 -2.06 -1.18 -7.26
C GLY A 39 -3.23 -0.24 -6.90
N THR A 40 -4.47 -0.72 -6.96
CA THR A 40 -5.64 0.07 -6.54
C THR A 40 -5.64 0.32 -5.04
N SER A 41 -5.35 -0.71 -4.23
CA SER A 41 -5.27 -0.59 -2.77
C SER A 41 -4.16 0.38 -2.33
N LEU A 42 -2.99 0.33 -2.96
CA LEU A 42 -1.90 1.26 -2.72
C LEU A 42 -2.32 2.71 -2.99
N ALA A 43 -3.02 2.96 -4.10
CA ALA A 43 -3.52 4.30 -4.42
C ALA A 43 -4.60 4.78 -3.44
N ASP A 44 -5.46 3.87 -2.98
CA ASP A 44 -6.51 4.14 -1.99
C ASP A 44 -5.98 4.38 -0.57
N MET A 45 -4.81 3.84 -0.25
CA MET A 45 -4.11 4.03 1.03
C MET A 45 -3.28 5.34 1.08
N VAL A 46 -3.41 6.23 0.09
CA VAL A 46 -2.85 7.58 0.15
C VAL A 46 -3.87 8.53 0.81
N PRO A 47 -3.47 9.33 1.83
CA PRO A 47 -4.34 10.36 2.41
C PRO A 47 -4.77 11.42 1.39
N LEU A 48 -5.92 12.05 1.63
CA LEU A 48 -6.43 13.15 0.79
C LEU A 48 -5.45 14.32 0.69
N GLU A 49 -4.86 14.71 1.82
CA GLU A 49 -3.85 15.77 1.92
C GLU A 49 -2.58 15.48 1.09
N ARG A 50 -2.33 14.21 0.71
CA ARG A 50 -1.20 13.78 -0.12
C ARG A 50 -1.61 13.39 -1.55
N GLY A 51 -2.78 13.85 -2.00
CA GLY A 51 -3.29 13.59 -3.36
C GLY A 51 -3.96 12.23 -3.54
N GLY A 52 -4.36 11.59 -2.45
CA GLY A 52 -5.22 10.40 -2.46
C GLY A 52 -6.66 10.72 -2.87
N ASN A 53 -7.50 9.68 -2.94
CA ASN A 53 -8.87 9.83 -3.43
C ASN A 53 -9.91 9.96 -2.30
N ILE A 54 -11.04 10.62 -2.63
CA ILE A 54 -12.17 10.83 -1.69
C ILE A 54 -13.10 9.61 -1.67
N SER A 55 -13.22 8.91 -2.79
CA SER A 55 -14.24 7.89 -3.02
C SER A 55 -13.89 6.49 -2.51
N SER A 56 -12.67 6.22 -2.05
CA SER A 56 -12.32 4.90 -1.51
C SER A 56 -12.99 4.63 -0.17
N SER A 57 -13.43 3.38 0.02
CA SER A 57 -13.92 2.86 1.30
C SER A 57 -12.81 2.47 2.27
N VAL A 58 -11.54 2.62 1.88
CA VAL A 58 -10.39 2.34 2.78
C VAL A 58 -10.47 3.26 4.01
N PRO A 59 -10.54 2.68 5.23
CA PRO A 59 -10.57 3.44 6.47
C PRO A 59 -9.39 4.39 6.62
N GLN A 60 -9.61 5.53 7.26
CA GLN A 60 -8.58 6.58 7.41
C GLN A 60 -7.28 6.07 8.06
N HIS A 61 -7.35 5.13 9.00
CA HIS A 61 -6.17 4.56 9.67
C HIS A 61 -5.30 3.69 8.75
N PHE A 62 -5.80 3.27 7.58
CA PHE A 62 -4.99 2.58 6.57
C PHE A 62 -4.45 3.53 5.51
N ARG A 63 -4.85 4.81 5.53
CA ARG A 63 -4.35 5.82 4.60
C ARG A 63 -3.02 6.39 5.10
N VAL A 64 -1.98 5.57 5.05
CA VAL A 64 -0.66 5.83 5.65
C VAL A 64 0.48 5.80 4.62
N LEU A 65 0.14 6.02 3.34
CA LEU A 65 1.09 5.99 2.24
C LEU A 65 1.27 7.35 1.58
N GLU A 66 2.44 7.56 1.00
CA GLU A 66 2.74 8.64 0.09
C GLU A 66 3.12 8.07 -1.28
N ARG A 67 2.58 8.67 -2.35
CA ARG A 67 3.00 8.34 -3.71
C ARG A 67 4.22 9.17 -4.09
N VAL A 68 5.40 8.56 -4.05
CA VAL A 68 6.68 9.22 -4.34
C VAL A 68 7.04 9.21 -5.83
N GLY A 69 6.31 8.45 -6.66
CA GLY A 69 6.50 8.41 -8.11
C GLY A 69 5.48 7.53 -8.84
N PRO A 70 5.62 7.38 -10.17
CA PRO A 70 4.78 6.48 -10.94
C PRO A 70 4.88 5.03 -10.43
N GLY A 71 3.81 4.52 -9.84
CA GLY A 71 3.75 3.15 -9.30
C GLY A 71 4.67 2.90 -8.10
N ARG A 72 5.12 3.95 -7.40
CA ARG A 72 5.99 3.83 -6.23
C ARG A 72 5.39 4.52 -5.02
N TYR A 73 5.42 3.83 -3.88
CA TYR A 73 4.77 4.24 -2.64
C TYR A 73 5.72 4.08 -1.46
N LYS A 74 5.53 4.96 -0.47
CA LYS A 74 6.31 4.99 0.76
C LYS A 74 5.39 5.05 1.97
N LEU A 75 5.73 4.35 3.04
CA LEU A 75 5.08 4.49 4.35
C LEU A 75 5.37 5.87 4.94
N THR A 76 4.32 6.59 5.32
CA THR A 76 4.44 7.83 6.08
C THR A 76 4.50 7.44 7.55
N TYR A 77 5.68 7.52 8.17
CA TYR A 77 5.83 7.25 9.60
C TYR A 77 5.11 8.31 10.42
N GLU A 78 3.87 8.03 10.82
CA GLU A 78 3.19 8.63 11.96
C GLU A 78 2.52 7.48 12.73
N LEU A 79 3.27 6.85 13.63
CA LEU A 79 2.74 6.04 14.73
C LEU A 79 2.87 6.85 16.02
#